data_AF-A0A0C2Z1S9-F1
#
_entry.id   AF-A0A0C2Z1S9-F1
#
_cell.length_a   1.000
_cell.length_b   1.000
_cell.length_c   1.000
_cell.angle_alpha   90.00
_cell.angle_beta   90.00
_cell.angle_gamma   90.00
#
_symmetry.space_group_name_H-M   'P 1'
#
loop_
_entity.id
_entity.type
_entity.pdbx_description
1 polymer ?
#
loop_
_entity_poly.entity_id
_entity_poly.type
_entity_poly.pdbx_seq_one_letter_code
_entity_poly.pdbx_strand_id
1 'polypeptide(L)'
;MDDFLEMLEKRQNNGNQGGGGQAGGGGQGGNGQAGGGQQSSSQTGSQTGSQTGSQTGSQTRTTSSTIPQTAPAGLLTITQPPQQSTSYYKIAPSQFITFGWNFSYIIATPTHLTVSAVCENGNTYPVGPTNGIIPGTATSVIWDPYSYQTSNPNLPLAQAKYNLRIWGDQGPNAPREPGYLTPNSALEFALYTPQAYTPISSGWSCGGCSAAMSQYISHPAFAGIIATLLVMFLSGSALLRRL
;
A
#
# COMPACT_ATOMS: atom_id res chain seq x y z
N MET A 1 22.92 11.06 28.72
CA MET A 1 21.67 10.69 28.01
C MET A 1 20.49 10.66 28.99
N ASP A 2 20.65 11.31 30.14
CA ASP A 2 19.84 11.06 31.33
C ASP A 2 18.73 12.11 31.51
N ASP A 3 18.87 13.30 30.91
CA ASP A 3 17.84 14.35 30.89
C ASP A 3 16.59 13.98 30.06
N PHE A 4 16.73 13.15 29.03
CA PHE A 4 15.58 12.78 28.18
C PHE A 4 14.67 11.75 28.86
N LEU A 5 15.23 10.94 29.77
CA LEU A 5 14.48 9.99 30.59
C LEU A 5 13.71 10.67 31.72
N GLU A 6 14.25 11.71 32.35
CA GLU A 6 13.53 12.48 33.39
C GLU A 6 12.32 13.25 32.81
N MET A 7 12.39 13.63 31.53
CA MET A 7 11.31 14.34 30.83
C MET A 7 10.15 13.43 30.40
N LEU A 8 10.41 12.12 30.23
CA LEU A 8 9.39 11.12 29.93
C LEU A 8 8.64 10.67 31.20
N GLU A 9 9.28 10.67 32.35
CA GLU A 9 8.65 10.27 33.63
C GLU A 9 7.74 11.37 34.22
N LYS A 10 8.04 12.65 33.97
CA LYS A 10 7.16 13.78 34.36
C LYS A 10 5.84 13.86 33.59
N ARG A 11 5.67 13.15 32.46
CA ARG A 11 4.39 13.15 31.70
C ARG A 11 3.37 12.12 32.19
N GLN A 12 3.77 11.10 32.95
CA GLN A 12 2.84 10.09 33.45
C GLN A 12 2.15 10.47 34.77
N ASN A 13 2.61 11.52 35.48
CA ASN A 13 2.13 11.83 36.83
C ASN A 13 1.05 12.94 36.92
N ASN A 14 0.51 13.41 35.79
CA ASN A 14 -0.48 14.51 35.77
C ASN A 14 -1.92 14.07 35.44
N GLY A 15 -2.32 12.91 35.95
CA GLY A 15 -3.63 12.32 35.70
C GLY A 15 -4.28 11.75 36.95
N ASN A 16 -4.31 12.49 38.07
CA ASN A 16 -5.16 12.11 39.21
C ASN A 16 -5.35 13.27 40.20
N GLN A 17 -6.41 14.07 40.05
CA GLN A 17 -6.97 14.86 41.16
C GLN A 17 -8.41 15.32 40.84
N GLY A 18 -9.36 14.88 41.67
CA GLY A 18 -10.73 15.41 41.66
C GLY A 18 -11.79 14.47 42.26
N GLY A 19 -11.72 14.18 43.58
CA GLY A 19 -12.88 13.73 44.38
C GLY A 19 -13.90 14.88 44.55
N GLY A 20 -15.14 14.73 45.00
CA GLY A 20 -15.81 13.65 45.71
C GLY A 20 -16.59 14.24 46.91
N GLY A 21 -17.92 14.34 46.81
CA GLY A 21 -18.89 14.55 47.92
C GLY A 21 -19.46 15.98 48.08
N GLN A 22 -20.69 16.24 48.56
CA GLN A 22 -21.88 15.43 48.89
C GLN A 22 -23.04 16.41 49.27
N ALA A 23 -24.28 15.93 49.16
CA ALA A 23 -25.48 16.25 49.99
C ALA A 23 -26.58 17.23 49.51
N GLY A 24 -27.80 16.66 49.40
CA GLY A 24 -29.14 17.21 49.76
C GLY A 24 -29.79 18.20 48.78
N GLY A 25 -31.06 18.15 48.41
CA GLY A 25 -32.24 17.37 48.79
C GLY A 25 -33.51 18.15 48.36
N GLY A 26 -34.55 17.45 47.89
CA GLY A 26 -35.95 17.90 47.92
C GLY A 26 -36.57 18.54 46.65
N GLY A 27 -37.71 18.00 46.23
CA GLY A 27 -38.88 18.85 45.89
C GLY A 27 -39.35 18.93 44.43
N GLN A 28 -40.27 18.02 44.06
CA GLN A 28 -41.54 18.23 43.33
C GLN A 28 -41.75 19.40 42.34
N GLY A 29 -42.42 19.09 41.23
CA GLY A 29 -43.51 19.93 40.70
C GLY A 29 -43.47 20.18 39.19
N GLY A 30 -44.49 19.68 38.48
CA GLY A 30 -44.65 19.83 37.03
C GLY A 30 -45.39 21.10 36.57
N ASN A 31 -45.99 20.98 35.37
CA ASN A 31 -46.64 21.98 34.50
C ASN A 31 -45.65 22.78 33.62
N GLY A 32 -45.86 23.02 32.33
CA GLY A 32 -47.02 22.83 31.47
C GLY A 32 -47.00 23.91 30.39
N GLN A 33 -46.86 23.49 29.13
CA GLN A 33 -47.57 23.96 27.93
C GLN A 33 -47.54 25.45 27.47
N ALA A 34 -47.06 25.58 26.22
CA ALA A 34 -47.56 26.38 25.08
C ALA A 34 -47.51 27.91 25.05
N GLY A 35 -47.32 28.41 23.82
CA GLY A 35 -47.97 29.64 23.33
C GLY A 35 -47.04 30.58 22.57
N GLY A 36 -47.18 30.65 21.25
CA GLY A 36 -46.45 31.56 20.36
C GLY A 36 -47.00 32.99 20.31
N GLY A 37 -46.47 33.79 19.38
CA GLY A 37 -47.06 35.07 18.98
C GLY A 37 -46.04 36.16 18.65
N GLN A 38 -45.85 36.43 17.36
CA GLN A 38 -45.27 37.68 16.83
C GLN A 38 -46.17 38.87 17.14
N GLN A 39 -45.62 40.04 17.50
CA GLN A 39 -46.08 41.31 16.91
C GLN A 39 -45.09 42.49 17.12
N SER A 40 -44.66 43.03 15.97
CA SER A 40 -44.43 44.44 15.60
C SER A 40 -44.31 45.52 16.70
N SER A 41 -43.22 46.29 16.62
CA SER A 41 -43.25 47.72 16.93
C SER A 41 -42.39 48.51 15.92
N SER A 42 -43.07 49.41 15.23
CA SER A 42 -42.53 50.45 14.37
C SER A 42 -41.83 51.53 15.20
N GLN A 43 -40.64 51.96 14.78
CA GLN A 43 -40.09 53.23 15.23
C GLN A 43 -39.34 53.95 14.11
N THR A 44 -39.99 55.01 13.63
CA THR A 44 -39.45 56.07 12.78
C THR A 44 -38.41 56.85 13.58
N GLY A 45 -37.22 57.06 13.00
CA GLY A 45 -36.17 57.88 13.59
C GLY A 45 -35.17 58.31 12.53
N SER A 46 -35.46 59.43 11.86
CA SER A 46 -34.53 60.12 10.97
C SER A 46 -33.45 60.79 11.80
N GLN A 47 -32.20 60.33 11.72
CA GLN A 47 -31.04 61.10 12.15
C GLN A 47 -29.91 61.04 11.14
N THR A 48 -29.70 62.19 10.52
CA THR A 48 -28.54 62.58 9.71
C THR A 48 -27.30 62.60 10.59
N GLY A 49 -26.29 61.78 10.25
CA GLY A 49 -25.01 61.73 10.95
C GLY A 49 -23.89 61.37 9.97
N SER A 50 -23.32 62.38 9.32
CA SER A 50 -22.11 62.26 8.51
C SER A 50 -20.93 61.97 9.44
N GLN A 51 -20.45 60.73 9.47
CA GLN A 51 -19.17 60.40 10.10
C GLN A 51 -18.17 59.91 9.07
N THR A 52 -17.28 60.82 8.70
CA THR A 52 -16.04 60.55 7.97
C THR A 52 -15.07 59.84 8.92
N GLY A 53 -15.05 58.51 8.87
CA GLY A 53 -14.09 57.68 9.58
C GLY A 53 -13.07 57.09 8.62
N SER A 54 -11.92 57.76 8.45
CA SER A 54 -10.76 57.22 7.74
C SER A 54 -10.09 56.14 8.59
N GLN A 55 -10.58 54.90 8.50
CA GLN A 55 -9.87 53.74 9.07
C GLN A 55 -8.89 53.19 8.03
N THR A 56 -7.64 53.62 8.13
CA THR A 56 -6.50 52.94 7.50
C THR A 56 -6.21 51.65 8.28
N GLY A 57 -7.08 50.65 8.12
CA GLY A 57 -6.79 49.29 8.51
C GLY A 57 -5.92 48.67 7.44
N SER A 58 -4.64 48.43 7.73
CA SER A 58 -3.82 47.52 6.93
C SER A 58 -4.40 46.11 7.10
N GLN A 59 -5.43 45.79 6.30
CA GLN A 59 -5.89 44.44 6.13
C GLN A 59 -4.78 43.68 5.41
N THR A 60 -4.07 42.86 6.16
CA THR A 60 -3.24 41.80 5.60
C THR A 60 -4.16 40.89 4.80
N ARG A 61 -4.28 41.18 3.50
CA ARG A 61 -5.02 40.39 2.53
C ARG A 61 -4.32 39.04 2.43
N THR A 62 -4.76 38.08 3.24
CA THR A 62 -4.51 36.67 2.95
C THR A 62 -5.08 36.45 1.56
N THR A 63 -4.20 36.25 0.59
CA THR A 63 -4.61 35.93 -0.78
C THR A 63 -5.22 34.53 -0.75
N SER A 64 -6.52 34.45 -0.46
CA SER A 64 -7.31 33.29 -0.88
C SER A 64 -7.21 33.28 -2.40
N SER A 65 -6.31 32.45 -2.94
CA SER A 65 -6.28 32.19 -4.38
C SER A 65 -7.58 31.49 -4.71
N THR A 66 -8.58 32.27 -5.14
CA THR A 66 -9.86 31.72 -5.56
C THR A 66 -9.61 30.90 -6.81
N ILE A 67 -9.72 29.58 -6.69
CA ILE A 67 -9.55 28.67 -7.83
C ILE A 67 -10.71 28.92 -8.80
N PRO A 68 -10.44 29.25 -10.08
CA PRO A 68 -11.50 29.45 -11.06
C PRO A 68 -12.35 28.18 -11.21
N GLN A 69 -13.68 28.32 -11.22
CA GLN A 69 -14.58 27.17 -11.45
C GLN A 69 -14.43 26.57 -12.85
N THR A 70 -13.86 27.33 -13.79
CA THR A 70 -13.51 26.87 -15.13
C THR A 70 -12.22 26.07 -15.19
N ALA A 71 -11.45 25.99 -14.09
CA ALA A 71 -10.22 25.22 -14.06
C ALA A 71 -10.52 23.71 -14.20
N PRO A 72 -9.71 22.96 -14.95
CA PRO A 72 -9.78 21.51 -14.93
C PRO A 72 -9.40 20.96 -13.55
N ALA A 73 -9.84 19.74 -13.25
CA ALA A 73 -9.37 19.03 -12.06
C ALA A 73 -7.89 18.68 -12.21
N GLY A 74 -7.17 18.73 -11.09
CA GLY A 74 -5.78 18.32 -11.01
C GLY A 74 -5.63 16.82 -11.26
N LEU A 75 -4.60 16.45 -11.99
CA LEU A 75 -4.30 15.08 -12.39
C LEU A 75 -2.87 14.72 -11.99
N LEU A 76 -2.71 13.44 -11.61
CA LEU A 76 -1.43 12.79 -11.46
C LEU A 76 -1.34 11.70 -12.52
N THR A 77 -0.28 11.73 -13.32
CA THR A 77 -0.02 10.72 -14.36
C THR A 77 1.26 9.97 -14.03
N ILE A 78 1.17 8.65 -13.88
CA ILE A 78 2.32 7.79 -13.58
C ILE A 78 3.26 7.75 -14.78
N THR A 79 4.53 8.02 -14.52
CA THR A 79 5.64 7.95 -15.49
C THR A 79 6.55 6.76 -15.26
N GLN A 80 6.62 6.25 -14.03
CA GLN A 80 7.43 5.09 -13.69
C GLN A 80 6.67 4.15 -12.74
N PRO A 81 6.58 2.85 -13.05
CA PRO A 81 7.05 2.21 -14.28
C PRO A 81 6.18 2.60 -15.51
N PRO A 82 6.67 2.37 -16.74
CA PRO A 82 5.87 2.53 -17.94
C PRO A 82 4.62 1.65 -17.89
N GLN A 83 3.44 2.24 -18.11
CA GLN A 83 2.14 1.54 -17.99
C GLN A 83 1.78 0.65 -19.20
N GLN A 84 2.72 0.42 -20.12
CA GLN A 84 2.48 -0.41 -21.33
C GLN A 84 2.41 -1.92 -21.01
N SER A 85 2.90 -2.33 -19.85
CA SER A 85 2.89 -3.71 -19.37
C SER A 85 2.92 -3.75 -17.85
N THR A 86 2.35 -4.79 -17.25
CA THR A 86 2.46 -5.03 -15.81
C THR A 86 3.92 -5.19 -15.40
N SER A 87 4.36 -4.41 -14.42
CA SER A 87 5.72 -4.50 -13.86
C SER A 87 5.76 -5.51 -12.72
N TYR A 88 6.83 -6.31 -12.67
CA TYR A 88 7.03 -7.34 -11.65
C TYR A 88 8.24 -6.99 -10.79
N TYR A 89 8.05 -6.95 -9.47
CA TYR A 89 9.10 -6.62 -8.52
C TYR A 89 9.33 -7.74 -7.53
N LYS A 90 10.61 -7.95 -7.24
CA LYS A 90 11.10 -8.99 -6.34
C LYS A 90 11.11 -8.47 -4.90
N ILE A 91 10.53 -9.23 -3.97
CA ILE A 91 10.67 -8.97 -2.53
C ILE A 91 11.99 -9.61 -2.07
N ALA A 92 13.07 -8.84 -2.08
CA ALA A 92 14.39 -9.30 -1.64
C ALA A 92 15.27 -8.12 -1.16
N PRO A 93 16.35 -8.39 -0.40
CA PRO A 93 17.28 -7.35 0.01
C PRO A 93 17.80 -6.53 -1.17
N SER A 94 17.95 -5.22 -0.97
CA SER A 94 18.47 -4.28 -1.97
C SER A 94 17.67 -4.23 -3.29
N GLN A 95 16.38 -4.60 -3.27
CA GLN A 95 15.46 -4.46 -4.41
C GLN A 95 14.47 -3.33 -4.13
N PHE A 96 14.86 -2.10 -4.49
CA PHE A 96 14.02 -0.92 -4.32
C PHE A 96 13.08 -0.74 -5.52
N ILE A 97 11.83 -0.38 -5.24
CA ILE A 97 10.83 -0.04 -6.24
C ILE A 97 10.71 1.47 -6.31
N THR A 98 10.85 2.06 -7.49
CA THR A 98 10.63 3.50 -7.71
C THR A 98 9.34 3.71 -8.46
N PHE A 99 8.43 4.48 -7.85
CA PHE A 99 7.23 4.97 -8.51
C PHE A 99 7.42 6.45 -8.81
N GLY A 100 7.11 6.87 -10.03
CA GLY A 100 7.26 8.24 -10.49
C GLY A 100 6.02 8.74 -11.21
N TRP A 101 5.75 10.04 -11.14
CA TRP A 101 4.61 10.68 -11.78
C TRP A 101 4.87 12.15 -12.11
N ASN A 102 3.98 12.72 -12.91
CA ASN A 102 3.88 14.17 -13.15
C ASN A 102 2.51 14.69 -12.75
N PHE A 103 2.48 15.96 -12.33
CA PHE A 103 1.26 16.68 -12.01
C PHE A 103 0.83 17.58 -13.17
N SER A 104 -0.48 17.64 -13.41
CA SER A 104 -1.09 18.55 -14.36
C SER A 104 -2.28 19.24 -13.71
N TYR A 105 -2.49 20.51 -14.02
CA TYR A 105 -3.69 21.26 -13.61
C TYR A 105 -3.93 21.38 -12.09
N ILE A 106 -2.88 21.22 -11.27
CA ILE A 106 -2.97 21.43 -9.82
C ILE A 106 -2.76 22.91 -9.52
N ILE A 107 -3.75 23.51 -8.86
CA ILE A 107 -3.71 24.90 -8.39
C ILE A 107 -3.69 24.90 -6.85
N ALA A 108 -4.52 24.08 -6.22
CA ALA A 108 -4.42 23.77 -4.79
C ALA A 108 -3.44 22.60 -4.61
N THR A 109 -2.18 22.94 -4.33
CA THR A 109 -1.16 21.93 -4.04
C THR A 109 -1.48 21.25 -2.70
N PRO A 110 -1.59 19.91 -2.64
CA PRO A 110 -1.82 19.22 -1.38
C PRO A 110 -0.64 19.43 -0.43
N THR A 111 -0.87 19.33 0.87
CA THR A 111 0.21 19.39 1.86
C THR A 111 1.01 18.09 1.85
N HIS A 112 0.32 16.95 1.74
CA HIS A 112 0.90 15.61 1.72
C HIS A 112 0.23 14.76 0.65
N LEU A 113 0.97 13.80 0.11
CA LEU A 113 0.39 12.70 -0.65
C LEU A 113 0.39 11.45 0.23
N THR A 114 -0.70 10.72 0.18
CA THR A 114 -0.74 9.35 0.67
C THR A 114 -0.59 8.40 -0.51
N VAL A 115 0.38 7.50 -0.42
CA VAL A 115 0.69 6.46 -1.40
C VAL A 115 0.45 5.11 -0.75
N SER A 116 -0.39 4.29 -1.35
CA SER A 116 -0.72 2.96 -0.84
C SER A 116 -0.84 1.95 -1.95
N ALA A 117 -0.38 0.72 -1.68
CA ALA A 117 -0.53 -0.42 -2.57
C ALA A 117 -1.70 -1.26 -2.06
N VAL A 118 -2.77 -1.35 -2.87
CA VAL A 118 -3.94 -2.17 -2.56
C VAL A 118 -3.77 -3.50 -3.27
N CYS A 119 -3.66 -4.58 -2.50
CA CYS A 119 -3.54 -5.93 -3.03
C CYS A 119 -4.90 -6.47 -3.46
N GLU A 120 -4.92 -7.38 -4.42
CA GLU A 120 -6.12 -8.13 -4.82
C GLU A 120 -6.77 -8.91 -3.66
N ASN A 121 -6.02 -9.22 -2.59
CA ASN A 121 -6.57 -9.86 -1.40
C ASN A 121 -7.34 -8.90 -0.47
N GLY A 122 -7.44 -7.61 -0.82
CA GLY A 122 -8.13 -6.58 -0.06
C GLY A 122 -7.26 -5.83 0.96
N ASN A 123 -6.04 -6.30 1.24
CA ASN A 123 -5.13 -5.61 2.16
C ASN A 123 -4.52 -4.37 1.49
N THR A 124 -4.33 -3.32 2.28
CA THR A 124 -3.68 -2.09 1.84
C THR A 124 -2.37 -1.90 2.58
N TYR A 125 -1.31 -1.62 1.84
CA TYR A 125 0.04 -1.48 2.35
C TYR A 125 0.57 -0.05 2.09
N PRO A 126 1.17 0.60 3.08
CA PRO A 126 1.78 1.92 2.90
C PRO A 126 3.03 1.81 2.00
N VAL A 127 3.17 2.74 1.05
CA VAL A 127 4.27 2.75 0.08
C VAL A 127 5.23 3.91 0.37
N GLY A 128 6.51 3.62 0.41
CA GLY A 128 7.57 4.62 0.64
C GLY A 128 8.21 4.55 2.03
N PRO A 129 9.19 5.43 2.30
CA PRO A 129 9.99 5.37 3.52
C PRO A 129 9.24 5.88 4.76
N THR A 130 8.18 6.67 4.56
CA THR A 130 7.46 7.43 5.58
C THR A 130 6.04 6.88 5.79
N ASN A 131 5.91 5.55 5.80
CA ASN A 131 4.63 4.87 6.05
C ASN A 131 3.48 5.35 5.13
N GLY A 132 3.78 5.58 3.85
CA GLY A 132 2.77 6.01 2.88
C GLY A 132 2.58 7.52 2.77
N ILE A 133 3.16 8.35 3.65
CA ILE A 133 2.90 9.81 3.65
C ILE A 133 4.13 10.55 3.16
N ILE A 134 4.05 11.19 2.00
CA ILE A 134 5.17 11.95 1.39
C ILE A 134 4.77 13.42 1.16
N PRO A 135 5.72 14.34 0.89
CA PRO A 135 5.39 15.72 0.59
C PRO A 135 4.42 15.86 -0.58
N GLY A 136 3.48 16.81 -0.50
CA GLY A 136 2.47 17.07 -1.53
C GLY A 136 3.01 17.38 -2.93
N THR A 137 4.25 17.89 -3.00
CA THR A 137 4.97 18.24 -4.23
C THR A 137 5.87 17.12 -4.76
N ALA A 138 5.96 15.99 -4.05
CA ALA A 138 6.79 14.87 -4.48
C ALA A 138 6.30 14.31 -5.82
N THR A 139 7.24 14.06 -6.73
CA THR A 139 6.99 13.48 -8.06
C THR A 139 7.45 12.02 -8.15
N SER A 140 8.03 11.49 -7.07
CA SER A 140 8.43 10.10 -7.00
C SER A 140 8.49 9.62 -5.54
N VAL A 141 8.45 8.30 -5.38
CA VAL A 141 8.67 7.62 -4.10
C VAL A 141 9.45 6.33 -4.34
N ILE A 142 10.43 6.09 -3.46
CA ILE A 142 11.20 4.84 -3.43
C ILE A 142 10.65 3.99 -2.29
N TRP A 143 10.32 2.74 -2.58
CA TRP A 143 9.79 1.79 -1.63
C TRP A 143 10.72 0.57 -1.51
N ASP A 144 10.92 0.11 -0.28
CA ASP A 144 11.63 -1.13 0.03
C ASP A 144 10.63 -2.17 0.57
N PRO A 145 10.11 -3.06 -0.30
CA PRO A 145 9.17 -4.10 0.11
C PRO A 145 9.78 -5.08 1.12
N TYR A 146 11.08 -5.33 1.03
CA TYR A 146 11.77 -6.28 1.89
C TYR A 146 11.90 -5.74 3.32
N SER A 147 12.32 -4.49 3.47
CA SER A 147 12.36 -3.81 4.77
C SER A 147 10.96 -3.69 5.38
N TYR A 148 9.94 -3.38 4.56
CA TYR A 148 8.56 -3.33 5.01
C TYR A 148 8.09 -4.68 5.58
N GLN A 149 8.28 -5.76 4.83
CA GLN A 149 7.87 -7.11 5.26
C GLN A 149 8.62 -7.58 6.51
N THR A 150 9.91 -7.26 6.62
CA THR A 150 10.73 -7.60 7.79
C THR A 150 10.24 -6.88 9.05
N SER A 151 9.80 -5.63 8.91
CA SER A 151 9.28 -4.82 10.03
C SER A 151 7.82 -5.15 10.39
N ASN A 152 7.08 -5.78 9.48
CA ASN A 152 5.65 -6.08 9.64
C ASN A 152 5.35 -7.59 9.48
N PRO A 153 5.88 -8.45 10.36
CA PRO A 153 5.72 -9.91 10.21
C PRO A 153 4.27 -10.39 10.31
N ASN A 154 3.40 -9.61 10.97
CA ASN A 154 1.98 -9.93 11.14
C ASN A 154 1.13 -9.62 9.89
N LEU A 155 1.66 -8.83 8.95
CA LEU A 155 0.97 -8.45 7.72
C LEU A 155 1.94 -8.56 6.53
N PRO A 156 2.34 -9.79 6.16
CA PRO A 156 3.30 -9.99 5.08
C PRO A 156 2.73 -9.56 3.74
N LEU A 157 3.60 -9.08 2.85
CA LEU A 157 3.23 -8.79 1.47
C LEU A 157 2.86 -10.09 0.75
N ALA A 158 1.68 -10.12 0.15
CA ALA A 158 1.23 -11.24 -0.66
C ALA A 158 1.96 -11.27 -2.02
N GLN A 159 2.17 -12.47 -2.55
CA GLN A 159 2.66 -12.65 -3.92
C GLN A 159 1.48 -12.55 -4.89
N ALA A 160 1.10 -11.32 -5.23
CA ALA A 160 -0.09 -11.00 -6.01
C ALA A 160 0.09 -9.69 -6.78
N LYS A 161 -0.95 -9.27 -7.50
CA LYS A 161 -1.02 -7.93 -8.09
C LYS A 161 -1.52 -6.91 -7.08
N TYR A 162 -1.09 -5.68 -7.30
CA TYR A 162 -1.33 -4.51 -6.48
C TYR A 162 -1.70 -3.34 -7.36
N ASN A 163 -2.71 -2.59 -6.93
CA ASN A 163 -3.05 -1.30 -7.49
C ASN A 163 -2.40 -0.19 -6.64
N LEU A 164 -1.57 0.65 -7.26
CA LEU A 164 -0.99 1.81 -6.60
C LEU A 164 -2.05 2.93 -6.56
N ARG A 165 -2.45 3.31 -5.34
CA ARG A 165 -3.34 4.42 -5.08
C ARG A 165 -2.57 5.61 -4.51
N ILE A 166 -2.77 6.78 -5.10
CA ILE A 166 -2.16 8.04 -4.67
C ILE A 166 -3.24 9.10 -4.49
N TRP A 167 -3.30 9.76 -3.34
CA TRP A 167 -4.26 10.84 -3.09
C TRP A 167 -3.66 11.93 -2.20
N GLY A 168 -4.26 13.13 -2.24
CA GLY A 168 -3.86 14.28 -1.40
C GLY A 168 -4.70 14.42 -0.14
N ASP A 169 -4.76 15.63 0.41
CA ASP A 169 -5.46 15.92 1.69
C ASP A 169 -6.96 15.61 1.67
N GLN A 170 -7.59 15.58 0.49
CA GLN A 170 -9.02 15.29 0.30
C GLN A 170 -9.36 13.80 0.49
N GLY A 171 -8.36 12.93 0.61
CA GLY A 171 -8.56 11.50 0.83
C GLY A 171 -8.75 10.68 -0.45
N PRO A 172 -8.92 9.35 -0.31
CA PRO A 172 -8.89 8.40 -1.43
C PRO A 172 -10.15 8.40 -2.31
N ASN A 173 -11.25 8.98 -1.81
CA ASN A 173 -12.56 9.03 -2.47
C ASN A 173 -13.02 10.49 -2.71
N ALA A 174 -12.07 11.42 -2.74
CA ALA A 174 -12.36 12.83 -2.98
C ALA A 174 -13.15 13.03 -4.27
N PRO A 175 -14.21 13.87 -4.27
CA PRO A 175 -14.90 14.23 -5.50
C PRO A 175 -13.94 15.00 -6.43
N ARG A 176 -14.24 14.94 -7.73
CA ARG A 176 -13.47 15.68 -8.73
C ARG A 176 -13.78 17.18 -8.61
N GLU A 177 -12.79 17.96 -8.19
CA GLU A 177 -12.92 19.41 -8.00
C GLU A 177 -11.92 20.20 -8.85
N PRO A 178 -12.29 21.41 -9.33
CA PRO A 178 -11.39 22.29 -10.08
C PRO A 178 -10.09 22.58 -9.32
N GLY A 179 -8.94 22.39 -9.96
CA GLY A 179 -7.63 22.73 -9.39
C GLY A 179 -7.13 21.85 -8.23
N TYR A 180 -7.93 20.91 -7.73
CA TYR A 180 -7.54 19.94 -6.70
C TYR A 180 -7.08 18.63 -7.32
N LEU A 181 -6.16 17.94 -6.64
CA LEU A 181 -5.68 16.62 -7.06
C LEU A 181 -6.80 15.57 -7.02
N THR A 182 -7.08 14.95 -8.16
CA THR A 182 -7.92 13.76 -8.25
C THR A 182 -7.13 12.54 -7.79
N PRO A 183 -7.68 11.66 -6.92
CA PRO A 183 -7.04 10.40 -6.56
C PRO A 183 -6.69 9.56 -7.79
N ASN A 184 -5.46 9.04 -7.83
CA ASN A 184 -4.98 8.17 -8.90
C ASN A 184 -5.00 6.70 -8.45
N SER A 185 -5.40 5.80 -9.34
CA SER A 185 -5.38 4.34 -9.16
C SER A 185 -5.02 3.62 -10.48
N ALA A 186 -4.24 4.27 -11.33
CA ALA A 186 -4.03 3.82 -12.71
C ALA A 186 -2.96 2.72 -12.84
N LEU A 187 -2.01 2.67 -11.90
CA LEU A 187 -0.88 1.74 -11.98
C LEU A 187 -1.20 0.41 -11.29
N GLU A 188 -1.05 -0.68 -12.04
CA GLU A 188 -1.01 -2.05 -11.52
C GLU A 188 0.42 -2.61 -11.59
N PHE A 189 0.86 -3.27 -10.54
CA PHE A 189 2.15 -3.96 -10.47
C PHE A 189 2.03 -5.27 -9.68
N ALA A 190 2.98 -6.19 -9.84
CA ALA A 190 2.97 -7.45 -9.12
C ALA A 190 4.22 -7.60 -8.25
N LEU A 191 4.04 -8.22 -7.08
CA LEU A 191 5.14 -8.59 -6.19
C LEU A 191 5.32 -10.11 -6.17
N TYR A 192 6.57 -10.56 -6.10
CA TYR A 192 6.89 -11.98 -5.96
C TYR A 192 8.07 -12.19 -5.01
N THR A 193 8.07 -13.34 -4.33
CA THR A 193 9.17 -13.75 -3.46
C THR A 193 10.05 -14.75 -4.22
N PRO A 194 11.38 -14.53 -4.32
CA PRO A 194 12.24 -15.51 -4.95
C PRO A 194 12.25 -16.81 -4.15
N GLN A 195 12.24 -17.95 -4.85
CA GLN A 195 12.58 -19.21 -4.21
C GLN A 195 14.09 -19.28 -3.97
N ALA A 196 14.49 -19.90 -2.86
CA ALA A 196 15.89 -20.14 -2.56
C ALA A 196 16.49 -21.06 -3.63
N TYR A 197 17.66 -20.71 -4.14
CA TYR A 197 18.37 -21.55 -5.11
C TYR A 197 18.81 -22.85 -4.43
N THR A 198 18.26 -23.97 -4.88
CA THR A 198 18.67 -25.31 -4.44
C THR A 198 19.75 -25.80 -5.41
N PRO A 199 21.03 -25.89 -5.00
CA PRO A 199 22.11 -26.24 -5.91
C PRO A 199 21.93 -27.67 -6.45
N ILE A 200 22.29 -27.93 -7.71
CA ILE A 200 22.15 -29.26 -8.32
C ILE A 200 22.89 -30.37 -7.54
N SER A 201 23.95 -29.99 -6.81
CA SER A 201 24.71 -30.87 -5.91
C SER A 201 23.93 -31.32 -4.66
N SER A 202 22.82 -30.66 -4.33
CA SER A 202 21.97 -31.02 -3.18
C SER A 202 20.96 -32.13 -3.48
N GLY A 203 21.15 -32.89 -4.57
CA GLY A 203 20.49 -34.17 -4.78
C GLY A 203 19.46 -34.22 -5.90
N TRP A 204 19.55 -33.35 -6.91
CA TRP A 204 18.76 -33.56 -8.13
C TRP A 204 19.27 -34.82 -8.85
N SER A 205 18.64 -35.95 -8.56
CA SER A 205 18.82 -37.20 -9.30
C SER A 205 17.77 -37.26 -10.40
N CYS A 206 18.21 -37.20 -11.65
CA CYS A 206 17.34 -37.48 -12.77
C CYS A 206 17.01 -38.97 -12.78
N GLY A 207 15.86 -39.36 -12.22
CA GLY A 207 15.41 -40.76 -12.16
C GLY A 207 15.31 -41.45 -13.54
N GLY A 208 15.24 -40.68 -14.63
CA GLY A 208 15.28 -41.17 -16.01
C GLY A 208 16.67 -41.18 -16.66
N CYS A 209 17.66 -40.48 -16.12
CA CYS A 209 18.99 -40.38 -16.73
C CYS A 209 19.86 -41.62 -16.43
N SER A 210 19.49 -42.41 -15.42
CA SER A 210 20.05 -43.74 -15.14
C SER A 210 19.24 -44.89 -15.76
N ALA A 211 18.10 -44.61 -16.41
CA ALA A 211 17.25 -45.63 -17.00
C ALA A 211 17.86 -46.29 -18.26
N ALA A 212 18.94 -45.73 -18.80
CA ALA A 212 19.68 -46.37 -19.88
C ALA A 212 20.25 -47.74 -19.48
N MET A 213 20.52 -48.02 -18.20
CA MET A 213 21.01 -49.34 -17.74
C MET A 213 19.87 -50.28 -17.30
N SER A 214 18.76 -49.76 -16.79
CA SER A 214 17.62 -50.58 -16.31
C SER A 214 16.67 -51.04 -17.42
N GLN A 215 16.69 -50.38 -18.59
CA GLN A 215 15.90 -50.76 -19.76
C GLN A 215 16.52 -51.95 -20.53
N TYR A 216 17.82 -52.25 -20.37
CA TYR A 216 18.46 -53.42 -21.02
C TYR A 216 18.12 -54.75 -20.34
N ILE A 217 18.00 -54.76 -19.01
CA ILE A 217 17.73 -55.99 -18.24
C ILE A 217 16.26 -56.42 -18.37
N SER A 218 15.36 -55.47 -18.58
CA SER A 218 13.91 -55.72 -18.69
C SER A 218 13.44 -55.97 -20.13
N HIS A 219 14.30 -55.78 -21.14
CA HIS A 219 13.91 -55.98 -22.53
C HIS A 219 13.97 -57.47 -22.89
N PRO A 220 12.87 -58.08 -23.40
CA PRO A 220 12.82 -59.50 -23.74
C PRO A 220 13.86 -59.93 -24.80
N ALA A 221 14.46 -58.98 -25.51
CA ALA A 221 15.55 -59.21 -26.45
C ALA A 221 16.85 -59.70 -25.78
N PHE A 222 17.15 -59.24 -24.56
CA PHE A 222 18.37 -59.65 -23.84
C PHE A 222 18.30 -61.11 -23.38
N ALA A 223 17.14 -61.55 -22.88
CA ALA A 223 16.89 -62.95 -22.55
C ALA A 223 17.02 -63.86 -23.79
N GLY A 224 16.53 -63.40 -24.95
CA GLY A 224 16.67 -64.11 -26.22
C GLY A 224 18.13 -64.30 -26.66
N ILE A 225 18.97 -63.28 -26.49
CA ILE A 225 20.40 -63.33 -26.84
C ILE A 225 21.18 -64.28 -25.93
N ILE A 226 20.92 -64.27 -24.61
CA ILE A 226 21.57 -65.21 -23.68
C ILE A 226 21.15 -66.65 -23.98
N ALA A 227 19.86 -66.89 -24.24
CA ALA A 227 19.35 -68.23 -24.55
C ALA A 227 19.98 -68.80 -25.84
N THR A 228 20.11 -67.99 -26.89
CA THR A 228 20.75 -68.42 -28.15
C THR A 228 22.25 -68.69 -27.98
N LEU A 229 22.98 -67.88 -27.21
CA LEU A 229 24.38 -68.13 -26.90
C LEU A 229 24.59 -69.45 -26.16
N LEU A 230 23.73 -69.77 -25.17
CA LEU A 230 23.80 -71.03 -24.44
C LEU A 230 23.52 -72.24 -25.34
N VAL A 231 22.51 -72.15 -26.22
CA VAL A 231 22.20 -73.22 -27.18
C VAL A 231 23.35 -73.43 -28.15
N MET A 232 23.95 -72.37 -28.68
CA MET A 232 25.12 -72.47 -29.57
C MET A 232 26.34 -73.10 -28.87
N PHE A 233 26.60 -72.72 -27.62
CA PHE A 233 27.73 -73.26 -26.85
C PHE A 233 27.55 -74.75 -26.53
N LEU A 234 26.34 -75.14 -26.09
CA LEU A 234 26.01 -76.56 -25.83
C LEU A 234 26.07 -77.39 -27.12
N SER A 235 25.54 -76.86 -28.23
CA SER A 235 25.58 -77.52 -29.54
C SER A 235 27.01 -77.67 -30.06
N GLY A 236 27.85 -76.64 -29.91
CA GLY A 236 29.27 -76.70 -30.26
C GLY A 236 30.05 -77.70 -29.40
N SER A 237 29.74 -77.79 -28.11
CA SER A 237 30.37 -78.75 -27.19
C SER A 237 29.99 -80.21 -27.50
N ALA A 238 28.80 -80.45 -28.05
CA ALA A 238 28.35 -81.79 -28.46
C ALA A 238 29.02 -82.25 -29.77
N LEU A 239 29.30 -81.32 -30.69
CA LEU A 239 30.05 -81.61 -31.92
C LEU A 239 31.54 -81.88 -31.66
N LEU A 240 32.15 -81.16 -30.71
CA LEU A 240 33.55 -81.38 -30.31
C LEU A 240 33.79 -82.68 -29.53
N ARG A 241 32.74 -83.30 -28.95
CA ARG A 241 32.84 -84.63 -28.30
C ARG A 241 32.56 -85.80 -29.25
N ARG A 242 32.19 -85.52 -30.51
CA ARG A 242 31.90 -86.53 -31.55
C ARG A 242 32.96 -86.62 -32.66
N LEU A 243 34.04 -85.85 -32.54
CA LEU A 243 35.31 -86.03 -33.26
C LEU A 243 36.32 -86.68 -32.30
#